data_AF-A0A969IEL4-F1
#
_entry.id   AF-A0A969IEL4-F1
#
_cell.length_a   1.000
_cell.length_b   1.000
_cell.length_c   1.000
_cell.angle_alpha   90.00
_cell.angle_beta   90.00
_cell.angle_gamma   90.00
#
_symmetry.space_group_name_H-M   'P 1'
#
loop_
_entity.id
_entity.type
_entity.pdbx_description
1 polymer ?
#
loop_
_entity_poly.entity_id
_entity_poly.type
_entity_poly.pdbx_seq_one_letter_code
_entity_poly.pdbx_strand_id
1 'polypeptide(L)'
;MLNNIFVRSGIYPTTSNQQADYTIAVNGDVIIGPGCAYDQLIINVFDSVTFQPWRNNVPGGGLYGSGPLCGTQREYNFHFQLGDTSSRRKAMDFLNNIVPDGSYVSIRSNTAPWDAGNTYAAVWAADTVYYGSGNSLYHTLKNQGFSMIDDFDTTTAFTFVYKKNRQATFAPREIIQENVYEPLLLSVDCPTPDTIGFITSPVFGPAKEWKFLKWRGNSEDMTAGDRP
;
A
#
# COMPACT_ATOMS: atom_id res chain seq x y z
N MET A 1 -2.37 9.66 -15.26
CA MET A 1 -3.74 9.61 -14.72
C MET A 1 -3.71 9.88 -13.20
N LEU A 2 -4.75 10.47 -12.63
CA LEU A 2 -4.87 10.64 -11.18
C LEU A 2 -5.79 9.55 -10.62
N ASN A 3 -5.27 8.71 -9.73
CA ASN A 3 -6.06 7.73 -8.98
C ASN A 3 -6.18 8.16 -7.53
N ASN A 4 -7.08 7.52 -6.79
CA ASN A 4 -7.29 7.77 -5.37
C ASN A 4 -7.44 6.46 -4.57
N ILE A 5 -6.81 6.43 -3.40
CA ILE A 5 -7.02 5.44 -2.35
C ILE A 5 -7.78 6.13 -1.21
N PHE A 6 -8.95 5.63 -0.88
CA PHE A 6 -9.72 6.04 0.29
C PHE A 6 -9.77 4.91 1.31
N VAL A 7 -9.07 5.08 2.42
CA VAL A 7 -9.01 4.13 3.52
C VAL A 7 -10.02 4.49 4.59
N ARG A 8 -10.82 3.52 5.00
CA ARG A 8 -11.64 3.54 6.21
C ARG A 8 -11.15 2.43 7.14
N SER A 9 -10.78 2.79 8.37
CA SER A 9 -10.25 1.86 9.35
C SER A 9 -10.57 2.30 10.78
N GLY A 10 -10.03 1.58 11.77
CA GLY A 10 -10.29 1.79 13.20
C GLY A 10 -10.06 0.50 13.97
N ILE A 11 -10.53 0.45 15.21
CA ILE A 11 -10.42 -0.73 16.07
C ILE A 11 -11.76 -1.46 16.12
N TYR A 12 -11.77 -2.74 15.72
CA TYR A 12 -12.94 -3.59 15.91
C TYR A 12 -12.99 -4.13 17.36
N PRO A 13 -14.16 -4.20 18.01
CA PRO A 13 -15.46 -3.64 17.59
C PRO A 13 -15.72 -2.23 18.14
N THR A 14 -14.74 -1.56 18.77
CA THR A 14 -14.96 -0.30 19.50
C THR A 14 -15.30 0.87 18.58
N THR A 15 -14.67 0.95 17.41
CA THR A 15 -15.00 1.93 16.37
C THR A 15 -16.30 1.55 15.67
N SER A 16 -16.42 0.30 15.24
CA SER A 16 -17.63 -0.22 14.59
C SER A 16 -17.67 -1.76 14.63
N ASN A 17 -18.86 -2.33 14.60
CA ASN A 17 -19.07 -3.76 14.42
C ASN A 17 -19.39 -4.16 12.96
N GLN A 18 -19.35 -3.23 12.01
CA GLN A 18 -19.68 -3.45 10.61
C GLN A 18 -18.44 -3.60 9.75
N GLN A 19 -18.41 -4.63 8.89
CA GLN A 19 -17.32 -4.84 7.92
C GLN A 19 -17.10 -3.63 6.99
N ALA A 20 -18.18 -2.93 6.63
CA ALA A 20 -18.13 -1.77 5.73
C ALA A 20 -17.26 -0.63 6.28
N ASP A 21 -17.02 -0.60 7.60
CA ASP A 21 -16.21 0.42 8.26
C ASP A 21 -14.70 0.13 8.25
N TYR A 22 -14.27 -0.93 7.57
CA TYR A 22 -12.87 -1.38 7.55
C TYR A 22 -12.46 -1.74 6.13
N THR A 23 -12.43 -0.75 5.25
CA THR A 23 -12.32 -0.94 3.79
C THR A 23 -11.29 -0.03 3.14
N ILE A 24 -10.90 -0.38 1.92
CA ILE A 24 -10.24 0.56 1.00
C ILE A 24 -11.09 0.65 -0.27
N ALA A 25 -11.45 1.88 -0.63
CA ALA A 25 -12.00 2.20 -1.93
C ALA A 25 -10.89 2.68 -2.87
N VAL A 26 -10.91 2.18 -4.10
CA VAL A 26 -9.98 2.58 -5.17
C VAL A 26 -10.79 3.30 -6.23
N ASN A 27 -10.49 4.57 -6.48
CA ASN A 27 -11.25 5.42 -7.41
C ASN A 27 -12.77 5.44 -7.13
N GLY A 28 -13.17 5.32 -5.86
CA GLY A 28 -14.57 5.28 -5.42
C GLY A 28 -15.16 3.88 -5.24
N ASP A 29 -14.53 2.84 -5.78
CA ASP A 29 -15.03 1.47 -5.69
C ASP A 29 -14.46 0.75 -4.46
N VAL A 30 -15.35 0.31 -3.55
CA VAL A 30 -14.98 -0.46 -2.35
C VAL A 30 -14.64 -1.90 -2.71
N ILE A 31 -13.34 -2.19 -2.87
CA ILE A 31 -12.86 -3.49 -3.36
C ILE A 31 -11.97 -4.26 -2.39
N ILE A 32 -11.51 -3.64 -1.30
CA ILE A 32 -10.67 -4.27 -0.27
C ILE A 32 -11.36 -4.17 1.09
N GLY A 33 -11.49 -5.30 1.78
CA GLY A 33 -12.13 -5.44 3.08
C GLY A 33 -11.15 -5.45 4.28
N PRO A 34 -11.63 -5.85 5.46
CA PRO A 34 -10.86 -5.84 6.72
C PRO A 34 -9.82 -6.95 6.81
N GLY A 35 -9.04 -6.91 7.89
CA GLY A 35 -8.12 -7.98 8.26
C GLY A 35 -8.81 -9.23 8.80
N CYS A 36 -7.98 -10.17 9.26
CA CYS A 36 -8.43 -11.51 9.65
C CYS A 36 -8.34 -11.78 11.15
N ALA A 37 -7.38 -11.18 11.83
CA ALA A 37 -7.22 -11.28 13.28
C ALA A 37 -6.61 -9.99 13.84
N TYR A 38 -6.73 -9.80 15.16
CA TYR A 38 -6.02 -8.73 15.84
C TYR A 38 -4.51 -8.94 15.83
N ASP A 39 -3.78 -7.88 16.20
CA ASP A 39 -2.32 -7.81 16.24
C ASP A 39 -1.70 -8.13 14.87
N GLN A 40 -2.25 -7.52 13.82
CA GLN A 40 -1.78 -7.71 12.45
C GLN A 40 -1.50 -6.38 11.74
N LEU A 41 -0.53 -6.40 10.83
CA LEU A 41 -0.48 -5.44 9.73
C LEU A 41 -1.23 -6.01 8.54
N ILE A 42 -2.06 -5.19 7.90
CA ILE A 42 -2.72 -5.48 6.64
C ILE A 42 -2.07 -4.62 5.57
N ILE A 43 -1.36 -5.26 4.65
CA ILE A 43 -0.63 -4.57 3.57
C ILE A 43 -1.37 -4.78 2.27
N ASN A 44 -1.57 -3.70 1.52
CA ASN A 44 -2.13 -3.68 0.18
C ASN A 44 -1.13 -3.01 -0.77
N VAL A 45 -0.85 -3.63 -1.91
CA VAL A 45 0.13 -3.13 -2.90
C VAL A 45 -0.61 -2.84 -4.18
N PHE A 46 -0.34 -1.69 -4.80
CA PHE A 46 -0.93 -1.26 -6.06
C PHE A 46 0.15 -1.08 -7.11
N ASP A 47 -0.12 -1.59 -8.30
CA ASP A 47 0.78 -1.47 -9.43
C ASP A 47 0.98 0.01 -9.83
N SER A 48 2.22 0.40 -10.08
CA SER A 48 2.59 1.81 -10.28
C SER A 48 2.12 2.42 -11.60
N VAL A 49 1.67 1.58 -12.55
CA VAL A 49 1.23 1.97 -13.89
C VAL A 49 -0.28 1.84 -14.00
N THR A 50 -0.80 0.63 -13.77
CA THR A 50 -2.22 0.29 -13.91
C THR A 50 -3.07 0.64 -12.70
N PHE A 51 -2.43 0.89 -11.54
CA PHE A 51 -3.09 1.10 -10.25
C PHE A 51 -3.96 -0.07 -9.76
N GLN A 52 -3.81 -1.25 -10.36
CA GLN A 52 -4.53 -2.43 -9.91
C GLN A 52 -3.92 -2.97 -8.60
N PRO A 53 -4.75 -3.36 -7.61
CA PRO A 53 -4.26 -3.98 -6.39
C PRO A 53 -3.74 -5.38 -6.68
N TRP A 54 -2.63 -5.73 -6.03
CA TRP A 54 -2.03 -7.05 -6.11
C TRP A 54 -2.89 -8.07 -5.41
N ARG A 55 -3.19 -9.16 -6.13
CA ARG A 55 -3.97 -10.27 -5.58
C ARG A 55 -3.07 -11.21 -4.78
N ASN A 56 -3.45 -11.47 -3.55
CA ASN A 56 -2.88 -12.51 -2.69
C ASN A 56 -3.48 -13.88 -3.07
N ASN A 57 -3.03 -14.48 -4.18
CA ASN A 57 -3.67 -15.64 -4.80
C ASN A 57 -2.92 -16.97 -4.54
N VAL A 58 -3.25 -17.67 -3.45
CA VAL A 58 -2.94 -19.12 -3.31
C VAL A 58 -4.07 -19.90 -2.61
N PRO A 59 -4.39 -21.13 -3.05
CA PRO A 59 -5.29 -22.01 -2.32
C PRO A 59 -4.71 -22.37 -0.94
N GLY A 60 -5.44 -22.09 0.14
CA GLY A 60 -5.10 -22.54 1.49
C GLY A 60 -3.98 -21.76 2.21
N GLY A 61 -3.51 -20.63 1.68
CA GLY A 61 -2.44 -19.84 2.29
C GLY A 61 -2.44 -18.37 1.86
N GLY A 62 -1.41 -17.65 2.28
CA GLY A 62 -1.05 -16.34 1.74
C GLY A 62 0.27 -16.41 0.97
N LEU A 63 0.43 -15.55 -0.04
CA LEU A 63 1.67 -15.34 -0.77
C LEU A 63 2.70 -14.60 0.11
N TYR A 64 3.97 -14.77 -0.25
CA TYR A 64 5.10 -14.01 0.32
C TYR A 64 5.20 -14.07 1.86
N GLY A 65 4.76 -15.19 2.44
CA GLY A 65 4.78 -15.41 3.88
C GLY A 65 3.65 -14.73 4.66
N SER A 66 2.69 -14.12 3.98
CA SER A 66 1.45 -13.61 4.59
C SER A 66 0.54 -14.75 5.07
N GLY A 67 -0.36 -14.45 5.99
CA GLY A 67 -1.35 -15.40 6.49
C GLY A 67 -2.43 -15.75 5.45
N PRO A 68 -3.23 -16.80 5.71
CA PRO A 68 -4.32 -17.20 4.82
C PRO A 68 -5.46 -16.18 4.81
N LEU A 69 -6.13 -16.05 3.67
CA LEU A 69 -7.34 -15.24 3.55
C LEU A 69 -8.49 -15.80 4.39
N CYS A 70 -9.26 -14.91 5.01
CA CYS A 70 -10.34 -15.27 5.95
C CYS A 70 -11.75 -14.93 5.46
N GLY A 71 -11.93 -14.57 4.19
CA GLY A 71 -13.24 -14.25 3.63
C GLY A 71 -13.17 -13.51 2.30
N THR A 72 -14.34 -13.12 1.80
CA THR A 72 -14.51 -12.34 0.57
C THR A 72 -13.95 -10.93 0.72
N GLN A 73 -13.50 -10.29 -0.36
CA GLN A 73 -12.87 -8.95 -0.35
C GLN A 73 -11.53 -8.87 0.41
N ARG A 74 -10.97 -10.00 0.86
CA ARG A 74 -9.61 -10.06 1.44
C ARG A 74 -8.57 -10.48 0.41
N GLU A 75 -8.96 -10.72 -0.84
CA GLU A 75 -8.10 -11.23 -1.90
C GLU A 75 -6.91 -10.32 -2.23
N TYR A 76 -6.91 -9.07 -1.73
CA TYR A 76 -5.83 -8.11 -1.90
C TYR A 76 -5.06 -7.82 -0.61
N ASN A 77 -5.41 -8.47 0.51
CA ASN A 77 -4.79 -8.29 1.82
C ASN A 77 -3.60 -9.24 1.99
N PHE A 78 -2.43 -8.67 2.25
CA PHE A 78 -1.26 -9.39 2.74
C PHE A 78 -1.11 -9.10 4.22
N HIS A 79 -1.66 -9.97 5.07
CA HIS A 79 -1.61 -9.77 6.53
C HIS A 79 -0.49 -10.54 7.20
N PHE A 80 0.14 -9.90 8.18
CA PHE A 80 1.25 -10.44 8.95
C PHE A 80 0.97 -10.23 10.44
N GLN A 81 1.09 -11.30 11.21
CA GLN A 81 1.00 -11.24 12.67
C GLN A 81 2.16 -10.43 13.24
N LEU A 82 1.87 -9.59 14.21
CA LEU A 82 2.82 -8.68 14.83
C LEU A 82 3.43 -9.28 16.09
N GLY A 83 2.75 -10.15 16.84
CA GLY A 83 3.30 -10.80 18.03
C GLY A 83 4.46 -11.77 17.78
N ASP A 84 4.67 -12.24 16.55
CA ASP A 84 5.75 -13.16 16.18
C ASP A 84 6.87 -12.44 15.43
N THR A 85 8.09 -12.44 16.00
CA THR A 85 9.30 -11.91 15.36
C THR A 85 9.54 -12.51 13.97
N SER A 86 9.26 -13.80 13.75
CA SER A 86 9.43 -14.45 12.44
C SER A 86 8.42 -13.93 11.41
N SER A 87 7.18 -13.66 11.81
CA SER A 87 6.17 -13.00 10.97
C SER A 87 6.53 -11.55 10.66
N ARG A 88 7.03 -10.77 11.63
CA ARG A 88 7.51 -9.40 11.40
C ARG A 88 8.68 -9.37 10.41
N ARG A 89 9.60 -10.34 10.47
CA ARG A 89 10.64 -10.52 9.44
C ARG A 89 10.05 -10.79 8.07
N LYS A 90 9.05 -11.67 7.94
CA LYS A 90 8.39 -11.94 6.65
C LYS A 90 7.72 -10.69 6.08
N ALA A 91 7.08 -9.88 6.91
CA ALA A 91 6.51 -8.59 6.49
C ALA A 91 7.59 -7.64 5.98
N MET A 92 8.70 -7.53 6.71
CA MET A 92 9.88 -6.77 6.30
C MET A 92 10.45 -7.27 4.97
N ASP A 93 10.64 -8.58 4.81
CA ASP A 93 11.17 -9.20 3.58
C ASP A 93 10.23 -8.97 2.40
N PHE A 94 8.91 -9.07 2.62
CA PHE A 94 7.91 -8.76 1.60
C PHE A 94 8.03 -7.30 1.13
N LEU A 95 8.05 -6.35 2.06
CA LEU A 95 8.14 -4.93 1.75
C LEU A 95 9.48 -4.56 1.09
N ASN A 96 10.60 -5.11 1.55
CA ASN A 96 11.92 -4.75 1.06
C ASN A 96 12.28 -5.46 -0.25
N ASN A 97 11.98 -6.75 -0.37
CA ASN A 97 12.54 -7.59 -1.43
C ASN A 97 11.52 -8.01 -2.50
N ILE A 98 10.21 -7.95 -2.21
CA ILE A 98 9.16 -8.42 -3.13
C ILE A 98 8.41 -7.25 -3.76
N VAL A 99 7.99 -6.27 -2.97
CA VAL A 99 7.28 -5.09 -3.49
C VAL A 99 8.22 -4.28 -4.40
N PRO A 100 7.86 -3.96 -5.65
CA PRO A 100 8.73 -3.18 -6.54
C PRO A 100 8.86 -1.73 -6.12
N ASP A 101 10.00 -1.12 -6.43
CA ASP A 101 10.18 0.32 -6.31
C ASP A 101 9.16 1.07 -7.18
N GLY A 102 8.58 2.13 -6.63
CA GLY A 102 7.55 2.92 -7.29
C GLY A 102 6.12 2.40 -7.12
N SER A 103 5.91 1.19 -6.59
CA SER A 103 4.58 0.72 -6.20
C SER A 103 3.98 1.59 -5.09
N TYR A 104 2.67 1.79 -5.14
CA TYR A 104 1.93 2.37 -4.02
C TYR A 104 1.62 1.26 -3.02
N VAL A 105 1.77 1.57 -1.74
CA VAL A 105 1.52 0.64 -0.64
C VAL A 105 0.64 1.32 0.38
N SER A 106 -0.45 0.65 0.77
CA SER A 106 -1.29 1.03 1.90
C SER A 106 -1.13 0.01 3.00
N ILE A 107 -0.94 0.46 4.23
CA ILE A 107 -0.78 -0.37 5.43
C ILE A 107 -1.81 0.09 6.45
N ARG A 108 -2.58 -0.86 6.99
CA ARG A 108 -3.49 -0.63 8.12
C ARG A 108 -3.06 -1.50 9.30
N SER A 109 -3.14 -1.00 10.52
CA SER A 109 -3.11 -1.87 11.69
C SER A 109 -4.46 -2.55 11.89
N ASN A 110 -4.43 -3.77 12.43
CA ASN A 110 -5.61 -4.46 12.94
C ASN A 110 -5.43 -4.65 14.44
N THR A 111 -5.56 -3.56 15.18
CA THR A 111 -5.28 -3.49 16.62
C THR A 111 -6.38 -4.22 17.42
N ALA A 112 -5.99 -4.97 18.45
CA ALA A 112 -6.92 -5.50 19.45
C ALA A 112 -7.50 -4.36 20.31
N PRO A 113 -8.77 -4.43 20.74
CA PRO A 113 -9.38 -3.40 21.58
C PRO A 113 -8.91 -3.41 23.05
N TRP A 114 -7.83 -4.14 23.36
CA TRP A 114 -7.19 -4.19 24.68
C TRP A 114 -5.67 -4.21 24.54
N ASP A 115 -4.99 -3.54 25.46
CA ASP A 115 -3.56 -3.25 25.37
C ASP A 115 -2.67 -4.50 25.29
N ALA A 116 -2.89 -5.47 26.19
CA ALA A 116 -2.12 -6.72 26.22
C ALA A 116 -2.29 -7.61 24.97
N GLY A 117 -3.21 -7.26 24.07
CA GLY A 117 -3.42 -7.96 22.81
C GLY A 117 -2.59 -7.43 21.66
N ASN A 118 -1.78 -6.38 21.87
CA ASN A 118 -1.06 -5.67 20.82
C ASN A 118 0.45 -5.74 20.98
N THR A 119 1.14 -5.72 19.84
CA THR A 119 2.59 -5.59 19.76
C THR A 119 2.93 -4.25 19.12
N TYR A 120 3.52 -3.35 19.90
CA TYR A 120 3.77 -1.96 19.49
C TYR A 120 5.11 -1.73 18.79
N ALA A 121 5.26 -0.54 18.21
CA ALA A 121 6.39 -0.15 17.37
C ALA A 121 7.76 -0.37 18.02
N ALA A 122 7.88 -0.13 19.33
CA ALA A 122 9.11 -0.36 20.09
C ALA A 122 9.58 -1.82 20.05
N VAL A 123 8.65 -2.79 20.08
CA VAL A 123 8.98 -4.22 19.94
C VAL A 123 9.47 -4.53 18.54
N TRP A 124 8.88 -3.91 17.52
CA TRP A 124 9.32 -4.09 16.13
C TRP A 124 10.69 -3.45 15.90
N ALA A 125 11.02 -2.35 16.59
CA ALA A 125 12.36 -1.75 16.57
C ALA A 125 13.41 -2.65 17.24
N ALA A 126 13.02 -3.33 18.33
CA ALA A 126 13.90 -4.23 19.07
C ALA A 126 14.35 -5.47 18.27
N ASP A 127 13.67 -5.83 17.18
CA ASP A 127 14.09 -6.94 16.29
C ASP A 127 15.49 -6.74 15.66
N THR A 128 16.05 -5.54 15.74
CA THR A 128 17.46 -5.27 15.39
C THR A 128 18.45 -6.15 16.15
N VAL A 129 18.07 -6.67 17.33
CA VAL A 129 18.87 -7.68 18.05
C VAL A 129 19.09 -8.96 17.25
N TYR A 130 18.14 -9.30 16.36
CA TYR A 130 18.18 -10.50 15.53
C TYR A 130 18.68 -10.21 14.10
N TYR A 131 18.39 -9.02 13.56
CA TYR A 131 18.58 -8.73 12.13
C TYR A 131 19.65 -7.67 11.85
N GLY A 132 20.29 -7.16 12.89
CA GLY A 132 21.33 -6.14 12.81
C GLY A 132 20.80 -4.72 13.01
N SER A 133 21.71 -3.80 13.32
CA SER A 133 21.39 -2.40 13.54
C SER A 133 20.71 -1.78 12.32
N GLY A 134 19.62 -1.03 12.54
CA GLY A 134 18.85 -0.39 11.48
C GLY A 134 18.01 -1.34 10.63
N ASN A 135 17.94 -2.62 10.97
CA ASN A 135 17.21 -3.63 10.20
C ASN A 135 16.08 -4.24 11.03
N SER A 136 14.86 -3.75 10.80
CA SER A 136 13.64 -4.35 11.31
C SER A 136 12.42 -3.84 10.56
N LEU A 137 11.22 -4.38 10.87
CA LEU A 137 9.96 -3.88 10.33
C LEU A 137 9.75 -2.40 10.64
N TYR A 138 10.05 -1.97 11.87
CA TYR A 138 10.01 -0.56 12.26
C TYR A 138 10.88 0.31 11.35
N HIS A 139 12.14 -0.07 11.17
CA HIS A 139 13.08 0.70 10.34
C HIS A 139 12.65 0.69 8.87
N THR A 140 12.11 -0.43 8.38
CA THR A 140 11.57 -0.54 7.03
C THR A 140 10.48 0.49 6.78
N LEU A 141 9.52 0.63 7.69
CA LEU A 141 8.44 1.60 7.55
C LEU A 141 8.92 3.04 7.76
N LYS A 142 9.81 3.28 8.74
CA LYS A 142 10.38 4.60 9.00
C LYS A 142 11.21 5.10 7.82
N ASN A 143 11.97 4.23 7.16
CA ASN A 143 12.71 4.54 5.93
C ASN A 143 11.79 4.84 4.75
N GLN A 144 10.54 4.34 4.77
CA GLN A 144 9.54 4.72 3.77
C GLN A 144 8.84 6.06 4.08
N GLY A 145 9.14 6.67 5.22
CA GLY A 145 8.61 7.96 5.66
C GLY A 145 7.39 7.85 6.57
N PHE A 146 7.21 6.73 7.28
CA PHE A 146 6.20 6.64 8.34
C PHE A 146 6.71 7.38 9.58
N SER A 147 6.34 8.65 9.74
CA SER A 147 6.94 9.54 10.75
C SER A 147 6.30 9.41 12.13
N MET A 148 5.01 9.07 12.19
CA MET A 148 4.26 8.86 13.44
C MET A 148 4.37 7.43 13.98
N ILE A 149 5.26 6.59 13.42
CA ILE A 149 5.41 5.19 13.86
C ILE A 149 5.73 5.07 15.36
N ASP A 150 6.40 6.07 15.94
CA ASP A 150 6.72 6.10 17.37
C ASP A 150 5.49 6.33 18.26
N ASP A 151 4.42 6.91 17.69
CA ASP A 151 3.14 7.17 18.38
C ASP A 151 2.23 5.92 18.38
N PHE A 152 2.65 4.83 17.73
CA PHE A 152 1.99 3.53 17.83
C PHE A 152 2.53 2.75 19.04
N ASP A 153 2.21 3.24 20.24
CA ASP A 153 2.67 2.76 21.54
C ASP A 153 1.54 2.36 22.51
N THR A 154 0.29 2.57 22.11
CA THR A 154 -0.91 2.30 22.88
C THR A 154 -2.03 1.79 21.96
N THR A 155 -3.18 1.43 22.53
CA THR A 155 -4.32 0.86 21.81
C THR A 155 -4.98 1.88 20.89
N THR A 156 -4.37 2.13 19.74
CA THR A 156 -4.85 2.98 18.63
C THR A 156 -4.76 2.21 17.32
N ALA A 157 -5.52 2.63 16.31
CA ALA A 157 -5.30 2.15 14.94
C ALA A 157 -4.51 3.18 14.14
N PHE A 158 -3.83 2.72 13.09
CA PHE A 158 -3.18 3.61 12.12
C PHE A 158 -3.44 3.15 10.69
N THR A 159 -3.30 4.09 9.76
CA THR A 159 -3.08 3.77 8.35
C THR A 159 -1.94 4.61 7.79
N PHE A 160 -1.21 4.03 6.85
CA PHE A 160 -0.05 4.62 6.21
C PHE A 160 -0.05 4.27 4.71
N VAL A 161 0.03 5.30 3.87
CA VAL A 161 0.10 5.15 2.41
C VAL A 161 1.37 5.83 1.91
N TYR A 162 2.18 5.08 1.17
CA TYR A 162 3.43 5.58 0.59
C TYR A 162 3.65 5.04 -0.81
N LYS A 163 4.61 5.64 -1.51
CA LYS A 163 5.13 5.13 -2.78
C LYS A 163 6.56 4.63 -2.54
N LYS A 164 6.78 3.33 -2.71
CA LYS A 164 8.03 2.68 -2.30
C LYS A 164 9.25 3.36 -2.94
N ASN A 165 10.18 3.81 -2.11
CA ASN A 165 11.43 4.46 -2.51
C ASN A 165 11.24 5.70 -3.42
N ARG A 166 10.16 6.46 -3.21
CA ARG A 166 9.80 7.64 -4.03
C ARG A 166 9.37 8.87 -3.22
N GLN A 167 9.87 8.99 -1.99
CA GLN A 167 9.55 10.08 -1.04
C GLN A 167 9.79 11.47 -1.63
N ALA A 168 10.81 11.63 -2.47
CA ALA A 168 11.13 12.89 -3.14
C ALA A 168 10.04 13.37 -4.14
N THR A 169 9.23 12.44 -4.65
CA THR A 169 8.19 12.71 -5.67
C THR A 169 6.77 12.43 -5.16
N PHE A 170 6.66 11.77 -4.01
CA PHE A 170 5.40 11.42 -3.37
C PHE A 170 5.61 11.50 -1.87
N ALA A 171 5.08 12.55 -1.25
CA ALA A 171 5.04 12.65 0.20
C ALA A 171 4.09 11.57 0.74
N PRO A 172 4.53 10.69 1.65
CA PRO A 172 3.65 9.72 2.29
C PRO A 172 2.49 10.39 3.05
N ARG A 173 1.44 9.61 3.33
CA ARG A 173 0.28 10.03 4.12
C ARG A 173 0.03 9.03 5.21
N GLU A 174 -0.22 9.52 6.40
CA GLU A 174 -0.39 8.74 7.60
C GLU A 174 -1.43 9.40 8.50
N ILE A 175 -2.14 8.58 9.28
CA ILE A 175 -2.98 9.03 10.38
C ILE A 175 -2.97 7.94 11.46
N ILE A 176 -2.95 8.38 12.71
CA ILE A 176 -3.17 7.55 13.89
C ILE A 176 -4.47 8.01 14.52
N GLN A 177 -5.23 7.06 15.03
CA GLN A 177 -6.51 7.29 15.64
C GLN A 177 -6.35 8.04 16.97
N GLU A 178 -7.09 9.14 17.16
CA GLU A 178 -7.05 9.93 18.40
C GLU A 178 -7.71 9.22 19.59
N ASN A 179 -8.77 8.44 19.32
CA ASN A 179 -9.46 7.64 20.32
C ASN A 179 -10.12 6.41 19.69
N VAL A 180 -10.26 5.32 20.46
CA VAL A 180 -10.70 3.99 19.98
C VAL A 180 -12.12 3.90 19.40
N TYR A 181 -12.93 4.95 19.53
CA TYR A 181 -14.33 4.99 19.08
C TYR A 181 -14.51 5.68 17.73
N GLU A 182 -13.61 6.57 17.34
CA GLU A 182 -13.73 7.32 16.08
C GLU A 182 -13.11 6.56 14.89
N PRO A 183 -13.74 6.58 13.71
CA PRO A 183 -13.17 5.98 12.52
C PRO A 183 -11.96 6.76 12.03
N LEU A 184 -11.00 6.01 11.50
CA LEU A 184 -9.83 6.55 10.83
C LEU A 184 -10.11 6.62 9.32
N LEU A 185 -10.09 7.85 8.78
CA LEU A 185 -10.37 8.12 7.38
C LEU A 185 -9.14 8.76 6.73
N LEU A 186 -8.64 8.17 5.65
CA LEU A 186 -7.52 8.72 4.89
C LEU A 186 -7.81 8.68 3.39
N SER A 187 -7.79 9.84 2.72
CA SER A 187 -7.87 9.95 1.27
C SER A 187 -6.50 10.34 0.71
N VAL A 188 -6.02 9.59 -0.28
CA VAL A 188 -4.68 9.79 -0.86
C VAL A 188 -4.76 9.72 -2.37
N ASP A 189 -4.41 10.83 -3.01
CA ASP A 189 -4.26 10.88 -4.46
C ASP A 189 -2.94 10.24 -4.87
N CYS A 190 -3.00 9.31 -5.82
CA CYS A 190 -1.88 8.50 -6.30
C CYS A 190 -1.72 8.68 -7.81
N PRO A 191 -0.92 9.65 -8.25
CA PRO A 191 -0.66 9.87 -9.67
C PRO A 191 0.08 8.66 -10.29
N THR A 192 -0.42 8.15 -11.42
CA THR A 192 0.28 7.14 -12.23
C THR A 192 0.65 7.74 -13.59
N PRO A 193 1.72 7.23 -14.23
CA PRO A 193 2.02 7.59 -15.61
C PRO A 193 0.80 7.39 -16.50
N ASP A 194 0.62 8.26 -17.47
CA ASP A 194 -0.34 7.97 -18.54
C ASP A 194 0.26 6.89 -19.45
N THR A 195 -0.55 5.90 -19.81
CA THR A 195 -0.16 4.85 -20.76
C THR A 195 -0.66 5.15 -22.17
N ILE A 196 -1.43 6.22 -22.34
CA ILE A 196 -1.98 6.64 -23.62
C ILE A 196 -1.25 7.90 -24.10
N GLY A 197 -0.59 7.79 -25.25
CA GLY A 197 -0.10 8.93 -26.00
C GLY A 197 -0.96 9.14 -27.25
N PHE A 198 -1.30 10.40 -27.55
CA PHE A 198 -1.96 10.76 -28.80
C PHE A 198 -0.95 11.39 -29.75
N ILE A 199 -0.91 10.91 -30.99
CA ILE A 199 -0.18 11.55 -32.08
C ILE A 199 -1.23 12.07 -33.06
N THR A 200 -1.32 13.38 -33.21
CA THR A 200 -2.18 14.00 -34.23
C THR A 200 -1.33 14.29 -35.46
N SER A 201 -1.65 13.65 -36.58
CA SER A 201 -1.06 14.02 -37.86
C SER A 201 -1.77 15.22 -38.48
N PRO A 202 -1.11 16.02 -39.33
CA PRO A 202 -1.80 16.91 -40.25
C PRO A 202 -2.80 16.13 -41.11
N VAL A 203 -3.80 16.84 -41.64
CA VAL A 203 -4.73 16.26 -42.63
C VAL A 203 -3.95 15.96 -43.90
N PHE A 204 -3.83 14.67 -44.23
CA PHE A 204 -3.27 14.25 -45.50
C PHE A 204 -4.40 13.87 -46.46
N GLY A 205 -4.40 14.50 -47.63
CA GLY A 205 -5.51 14.50 -48.59
C GLY A 205 -5.77 13.17 -49.32
N PRO A 206 -6.75 13.14 -50.24
CA PRO A 206 -7.42 11.92 -50.68
C PRO A 206 -6.44 10.93 -51.31
N ALA A 207 -6.21 9.83 -50.60
CA ALA A 207 -5.35 8.75 -51.05
C ALA A 207 -6.21 7.59 -51.52
N LYS A 208 -5.82 6.96 -52.64
CA LYS A 208 -6.42 5.69 -53.09
C LYS A 208 -5.99 4.51 -52.19
N GLU A 209 -4.80 4.57 -51.62
CA GLU A 209 -4.31 3.64 -50.59
C GLU A 209 -3.19 4.27 -49.75
N TRP A 210 -3.08 3.86 -48.49
CA TRP A 210 -1.96 4.15 -47.59
C TRP A 210 -1.10 2.90 -47.43
N LYS A 211 0.23 3.04 -47.44
CA LYS A 211 1.16 1.87 -47.36
C LYS A 211 1.90 1.75 -46.03
N PHE A 212 2.68 2.77 -45.67
CA PHE A 212 3.53 2.73 -44.49
C PHE A 212 3.51 4.07 -43.76
N LEU A 213 3.36 4.02 -42.44
CA LEU A 213 3.74 5.12 -41.56
C LEU A 213 5.18 4.88 -41.09
N LYS A 214 6.08 5.81 -41.37
CA LYS A 214 7.46 5.79 -40.89
C LYS A 214 7.64 6.96 -39.93
N TRP A 215 7.93 6.65 -38.67
CA TRP A 215 8.11 7.62 -37.60
C TRP A 215 9.57 7.70 -37.18
N ARG A 216 10.04 8.92 -36.91
CA ARG A 216 11.35 9.21 -36.29
C ARG A 216 11.17 10.41 -35.36
N GLY A 217 10.57 10.17 -34.20
CA GLY A 217 10.45 11.16 -33.14
C GLY A 217 11.73 11.27 -32.33
N ASN A 218 11.98 12.45 -31.76
CA ASN A 218 12.97 12.66 -30.71
C ASN A 218 12.24 13.38 -29.55
N SER A 219 12.56 13.05 -28.31
CA SER A 219 12.01 13.77 -27.14
C SER A 219 12.62 15.17 -27.07
N GLU A 220 11.79 16.17 -26.75
CA GLU A 220 12.23 17.53 -26.44
C GLU A 220 12.41 17.76 -24.92
N ASP A 221 12.16 16.73 -24.10
CA ASP A 221 12.25 16.86 -22.66
C ASP A 221 13.71 17.00 -22.22
N MET A 222 13.96 17.98 -21.34
CA MET A 222 15.30 18.19 -20.75
C MET A 222 15.72 17.07 -19.79
N THR A 223 14.80 16.18 -19.44
CA THR A 223 15.01 15.04 -18.54
C THR A 223 14.64 13.76 -19.26
N ALA A 224 15.51 12.75 -19.19
CA ALA A 224 15.25 11.45 -19.79
C ALA A 224 14.00 10.82 -19.15
N GLY A 225 12.93 10.69 -19.93
CA GLY A 225 11.68 10.05 -19.51
C GLY A 225 11.09 9.24 -20.66
N ASP A 226 10.94 9.90 -21.81
CA ASP A 226 10.32 9.29 -22.99
C ASP A 226 11.39 8.84 -24.00
N ARG A 227 11.24 7.62 -24.53
CA ARG A 227 12.01 7.09 -25.66
C ARG A 227 11.05 6.84 -26.84
N PRO A 228 10.75 7.87 -27.64
CA PRO A 228 9.81 7.78 -28.77
C PRO A 228 10.33 6.99 -29.97
#